data_AF-A0A250JVA3-F1
#
_entry.id   AF-A0A250JVA3-F1
#
_cell.length_a   1.000
_cell.length_b   1.000
_cell.length_c   1.000
_cell.angle_alpha   90.00
_cell.angle_beta   90.00
_cell.angle_gamma   90.00
#
_symmetry.space_group_name_H-M   'P 1'
#
loop_
_entity.id
_entity.type
_entity.pdbx_description
1 polymer ?
#
loop_
_entity_poly.entity_id
_entity_poly.type
_entity_poly.pdbx_seq_one_letter_code
_entity_poly.pdbx_strand_id
1 'polypeptide(L)'
;MRTVTLMGILATLATGCATTGAPLEPWLDSYTLRYQSASPPAFPREPLSKPVATAKRGDTPKRPAPVAARPAKAARGKSRATPARASRTASVSGDARAKVLTTARSLVGKTQVNLNGRKYPSDCTGLIVGVYAQAGVTFRGTVQPGDNGVTAMYRFARARGRVYTEERPTPGDLVFFNETYDQNRDGRRNDGLTHVGIVESVSASGTVTVIHRVRRGVARYRMNLERPNLRRDPKTGEVLNDMLRHPGPNRAPVLTGQLFGGYGSVLPASPKARKPVPVALR
;
A
#
# COMPACT_ATOMS: atom_id res chain seq x y z
N MET A 1 2.95 -78.78 24.50
CA MET A 1 2.76 -77.32 24.53
C MET A 1 4.00 -76.69 23.93
N ARG A 2 3.86 -76.02 22.78
CA ARG A 2 4.93 -75.75 21.81
C ARG A 2 5.46 -74.31 21.93
N THR A 3 6.77 -74.23 22.15
CA THR A 3 7.81 -73.38 21.52
C THR A 3 7.65 -71.86 21.34
N VAL A 4 8.74 -71.20 21.73
CA VAL A 4 9.15 -69.80 21.70
C VAL A 4 9.58 -69.34 20.28
N THR A 5 9.62 -68.01 20.10
CA THR A 5 10.47 -67.19 19.18
C THR A 5 10.07 -67.09 17.69
N LEU A 6 9.89 -65.86 17.17
CA LEU A 6 10.95 -65.08 16.51
C LEU A 6 10.48 -63.65 16.13
N MET A 7 11.43 -62.70 16.21
CA MET A 7 11.42 -61.35 15.66
C MET A 7 11.05 -61.29 14.16
N GLY A 8 10.43 -60.17 13.77
CA GLY A 8 10.29 -59.76 12.37
C GLY A 8 10.21 -58.24 12.25
N ILE A 9 11.37 -57.59 12.22
CA ILE A 9 11.55 -56.21 11.75
C ILE A 9 11.35 -56.22 10.24
N LEU A 10 10.43 -55.40 9.72
CA LEU A 10 10.41 -55.05 8.30
C LEU A 10 10.34 -53.54 8.15
N ALA A 11 11.51 -52.97 7.85
CA ALA A 11 11.69 -51.62 7.39
C ALA A 11 11.24 -51.51 5.92
N THR A 12 10.32 -50.60 5.62
CA THR A 12 10.06 -50.16 4.25
C THR A 12 10.75 -48.82 4.02
N LEU A 13 11.95 -48.90 3.47
CA LEU A 13 12.60 -47.83 2.72
C LEU A 13 11.95 -47.76 1.33
N ALA A 14 11.40 -46.61 0.96
CA ALA A 14 11.11 -46.25 -0.42
C ALA A 14 11.52 -44.79 -0.65
N THR A 15 12.80 -44.67 -1.01
CA THR A 15 13.38 -43.79 -2.04
C THR A 15 12.58 -42.57 -2.51
N GLY A 16 13.22 -41.42 -2.36
CA GLY A 16 12.76 -40.12 -2.81
C GLY A 16 12.61 -39.98 -4.34
N CYS A 17 11.73 -39.07 -4.71
CA CYS A 17 11.87 -38.28 -5.93
C CYS A 17 12.24 -36.86 -5.50
N ALA A 18 13.41 -36.43 -5.96
CA ALA A 18 13.93 -35.09 -5.83
C ALA A 18 12.94 -34.08 -6.44
N THR A 19 12.29 -33.27 -5.60
CA THR A 19 11.79 -31.98 -6.08
C THR A 19 12.99 -31.06 -6.12
N THR A 20 13.36 -30.71 -7.34
CA THR A 20 14.32 -29.67 -7.65
C THR A 20 13.99 -28.41 -6.85
N GLY A 21 14.98 -27.93 -6.12
CA GLY A 21 14.91 -26.65 -5.44
C GLY A 21 14.69 -25.55 -6.46
N ALA A 22 13.46 -25.09 -6.59
CA ALA A 22 13.22 -23.75 -7.09
C ALA A 22 13.89 -22.79 -6.09
N PRO A 23 14.73 -21.85 -6.53
CA PRO A 23 15.24 -20.83 -5.64
C PRO A 23 14.02 -20.10 -5.06
N LEU A 24 13.94 -20.05 -3.72
CA LEU A 24 12.99 -19.22 -3.01
C LEU A 24 13.26 -17.77 -3.44
N GLU A 25 12.48 -17.32 -4.43
CA GLU A 25 12.49 -15.96 -4.97
C GLU A 25 12.32 -14.90 -3.86
N PRO A 26 12.88 -13.69 -4.04
CA PRO A 26 13.19 -12.72 -2.99
C PRO A 26 11.97 -11.92 -2.50
N TRP A 27 10.91 -12.61 -2.07
CA TRP A 27 9.73 -11.97 -1.48
C TRP A 27 9.91 -11.65 0.03
N LEU A 28 10.99 -12.14 0.63
CA LEU A 28 11.33 -11.91 2.04
C LEU A 28 11.88 -10.51 2.33
N ASP A 29 12.31 -9.73 1.34
CA ASP A 29 12.81 -8.35 1.57
C ASP A 29 11.70 -7.36 1.98
N SER A 30 10.43 -7.72 1.79
CA SER A 30 9.30 -6.94 2.33
C SER A 30 8.86 -7.39 3.74
N TYR A 31 9.42 -8.48 4.26
CA TYR A 31 9.06 -9.06 5.56
C TYR A 31 10.04 -8.73 6.69
N THR A 32 11.15 -8.06 6.39
CA THR A 32 12.14 -7.60 7.38
C THR A 32 11.77 -6.27 8.05
N LEU A 33 10.63 -5.65 7.73
CA LEU A 33 10.00 -4.64 8.58
C LEU A 33 9.33 -5.29 9.81
N ARG A 34 10.05 -6.18 10.51
CA ARG A 34 9.81 -6.42 11.93
C ARG A 34 10.32 -5.19 12.65
N TYR A 35 9.38 -4.41 13.15
CA TYR A 35 9.43 -3.69 14.41
C TYR A 35 10.75 -3.84 15.17
N GLN A 36 11.69 -2.93 14.91
CA GLN A 36 12.76 -2.58 15.83
C GLN A 36 12.55 -1.10 16.16
N SER A 37 12.07 -0.88 17.38
CA SER A 37 12.13 0.39 18.09
C SER A 37 13.60 0.77 18.26
N ALA A 38 14.15 1.47 17.26
CA ALA A 38 15.44 2.14 17.32
C ALA A 38 15.48 3.25 16.26
N SER A 39 14.54 4.19 16.30
CA SER A 39 14.73 5.45 15.58
C SER A 39 15.32 6.47 16.57
N PRO A 40 16.57 6.93 16.40
CA PRO A 40 17.04 8.14 17.07
C PRO A 40 16.11 9.33 16.73
N PRO A 41 16.10 10.40 17.57
CA PRO A 41 15.16 11.51 17.44
C PRO A 41 15.14 12.06 16.01
N ALA A 42 13.95 12.46 15.56
CA ALA A 42 13.67 12.86 14.18
C ALA A 42 14.76 13.75 13.59
N PHE A 43 15.66 13.15 12.81
CA PHE A 43 16.44 13.88 11.81
C PHE A 43 15.46 14.54 10.85
N PRO A 44 15.75 15.75 10.34
CA PRO A 44 14.82 16.47 9.49
C PRO A 44 14.46 15.60 8.28
N ARG A 45 13.23 15.07 8.28
CA ARG A 45 12.68 14.38 7.10
C ARG A 45 12.64 15.43 6.01
N GLU A 46 13.25 15.10 4.89
CA GLU A 46 13.22 15.96 3.71
C GLU A 46 11.74 16.35 3.44
N PRO A 47 11.41 17.66 3.38
CA PRO A 47 10.03 18.07 3.24
C PRO A 47 9.47 17.43 1.97
N LEU A 48 8.29 16.81 2.09
CA LEU A 48 7.56 16.21 0.96
C LEU A 48 7.32 17.24 -0.18
N SER A 49 7.53 18.53 0.11
CA SER A 49 7.51 19.67 -0.80
C SER A 49 8.62 19.69 -1.87
N LYS A 50 9.66 18.86 -1.80
CA LYS A 50 10.66 18.85 -2.88
C LYS A 50 10.05 18.30 -4.17
N PRO A 51 10.11 19.01 -5.30
CA PRO A 51 9.68 18.48 -6.58
C PRO A 51 10.59 17.30 -6.93
N VAL A 52 9.99 16.14 -7.19
CA VAL A 52 10.69 15.04 -7.86
C VAL A 52 11.05 15.57 -9.23
N ALA A 53 12.34 15.60 -9.56
CA ALA A 53 12.81 16.00 -10.87
C ALA A 53 12.05 15.17 -11.93
N THR A 54 11.12 15.81 -12.62
CA THR A 54 10.60 15.30 -13.89
C THR A 54 11.79 15.26 -14.83
N ALA A 55 12.24 14.06 -15.20
CA ALA A 55 13.25 13.89 -16.22
C ALA A 55 12.73 14.49 -17.53
N LYS A 56 13.06 15.76 -17.79
CA LYS A 56 12.96 16.35 -19.11
C LYS A 56 14.03 15.70 -19.97
N ARG A 57 13.59 14.92 -20.96
CA ARG A 57 14.40 14.61 -22.14
C ARG A 57 14.64 15.93 -22.88
N GLY A 58 15.90 16.19 -23.18
CA GLY A 58 16.31 17.33 -24.00
C GLY A 58 17.34 18.16 -23.26
N ASP A 59 18.60 17.74 -23.33
CA ASP A 59 19.64 18.62 -23.87
C ASP A 59 20.94 17.85 -24.07
N THR A 60 21.48 18.03 -25.27
CA THR A 60 22.68 17.38 -25.80
C THR A 60 23.93 18.02 -25.18
N PRO A 61 24.82 17.27 -24.50
CA PRO A 61 26.10 17.84 -24.09
C PRO A 61 27.07 17.88 -25.27
N LYS A 62 27.50 19.10 -25.60
CA LYS A 62 28.59 19.44 -26.51
C LYS A 62 29.90 18.81 -26.03
N ARG A 63 30.54 18.06 -26.93
CA ARG A 63 31.84 17.39 -26.80
C ARG A 63 33.00 18.37 -26.54
N PRO A 64 33.91 18.08 -25.59
CA PRO A 64 35.31 18.51 -25.66
C PRO A 64 36.16 17.52 -26.45
N ALA A 65 37.14 18.05 -27.18
CA ALA A 65 38.09 17.36 -28.05
C ALA A 65 39.17 16.55 -27.26
N PRO A 66 39.95 15.66 -27.92
CA PRO A 66 40.49 14.44 -27.34
C PRO A 66 41.88 14.61 -26.70
N VAL A 67 42.16 13.80 -25.67
CA VAL A 67 43.53 13.53 -25.18
C VAL A 67 43.96 12.15 -25.69
N ALA A 68 45.18 12.09 -26.20
CA ALA A 68 45.77 11.02 -26.99
C ALA A 68 45.78 9.64 -26.31
N ALA A 69 45.52 8.61 -27.12
CA ALA A 69 45.58 7.20 -26.76
C ALA A 69 47.01 6.62 -26.90
N ARG A 70 47.40 5.77 -25.94
CA ARG A 70 48.43 4.73 -26.11
C ARG A 70 47.74 3.41 -26.46
N PRO A 71 48.29 2.57 -27.36
CA PRO A 71 47.60 1.37 -27.83
C PRO A 71 47.86 0.17 -26.90
N ALA A 72 46.82 -0.60 -26.60
CA ALA A 72 46.98 -1.95 -26.05
C ALA A 72 45.86 -2.88 -26.54
N LYS A 73 46.26 -3.75 -27.47
CA LYS A 73 45.80 -5.11 -27.81
C LYS A 73 44.30 -5.46 -27.76
N ALA A 74 43.83 -5.81 -28.96
CA ALA A 74 42.57 -6.51 -29.23
C ALA A 74 42.52 -7.90 -28.58
N ALA A 75 41.43 -8.18 -27.85
CA ALA A 75 40.94 -9.52 -27.57
C ALA A 75 39.50 -9.62 -28.06
N ARG A 76 39.29 -10.45 -29.09
CA ARG A 76 37.96 -10.76 -29.65
C ARG A 76 37.20 -11.66 -28.67
N GLY A 77 36.17 -11.11 -28.03
CA GLY A 77 35.15 -11.88 -27.32
C GLY A 77 33.78 -11.60 -27.91
N LYS A 78 33.21 -12.56 -28.65
CA LYS A 78 31.82 -12.48 -29.16
C LYS A 78 30.85 -12.72 -27.99
N SER A 79 30.32 -11.66 -27.38
CA SER A 79 29.14 -11.79 -26.51
C SER A 79 27.88 -11.53 -27.33
N ARG A 80 27.13 -12.61 -27.58
CA ARG A 80 25.80 -12.62 -28.17
C ARG A 80 24.83 -12.06 -27.15
N ALA A 81 24.39 -10.81 -27.34
CA ALA A 81 23.40 -10.18 -26.48
C ALA A 81 22.03 -10.84 -26.70
N THR A 82 21.55 -11.55 -25.67
CA THR A 82 20.16 -12.01 -25.57
C THR A 82 19.29 -10.78 -25.30
N PRO A 83 18.20 -10.53 -26.04
CA PRO A 83 17.35 -9.38 -25.77
C PRO A 83 16.64 -9.58 -24.43
N ALA A 84 16.88 -8.65 -23.50
CA ALA A 84 16.18 -8.57 -22.22
C ALA A 84 14.68 -8.46 -22.48
N ARG A 85 13.93 -9.47 -22.01
CA ARG A 85 12.48 -9.50 -22.04
C ARG A 85 11.97 -8.34 -21.18
N ALA A 86 11.57 -7.26 -21.85
CA ALA A 86 10.93 -6.11 -21.21
C ALA A 86 9.77 -6.59 -20.34
N SER A 87 9.89 -6.36 -19.04
CA SER A 87 8.85 -6.66 -18.06
C SER A 87 7.61 -5.85 -18.42
N ARG A 88 6.60 -6.51 -18.99
CA ARG A 88 5.28 -5.90 -19.18
C ARG A 88 4.72 -5.65 -17.79
N THR A 89 4.72 -4.40 -17.35
CA THR A 89 3.92 -3.97 -16.20
C THR A 89 2.51 -4.50 -16.42
N ALA A 90 2.07 -5.46 -15.59
CA ALA A 90 0.73 -6.01 -15.68
C ALA A 90 -0.26 -4.86 -15.61
N SER A 91 -0.99 -4.61 -16.70
CA SER A 91 -2.01 -3.58 -16.75
C SER A 91 -3.07 -3.93 -15.70
N VAL A 92 -3.20 -3.09 -14.68
CA VAL A 92 -4.26 -3.20 -13.69
C VAL A 92 -5.60 -3.27 -14.45
N SER A 93 -6.34 -4.37 -14.29
CA SER A 93 -7.57 -4.64 -15.06
C SER A 93 -8.62 -3.56 -14.83
N GLY A 94 -9.53 -3.34 -15.80
CA GLY A 94 -10.63 -2.38 -15.67
C GLY A 94 -11.49 -2.54 -14.41
N ASP A 95 -11.56 -3.77 -13.87
CA ASP A 95 -12.36 -4.11 -12.67
C ASP A 95 -11.60 -3.98 -11.35
N ALA A 96 -10.35 -3.50 -11.36
CA ALA A 96 -9.49 -3.46 -10.17
C ALA A 96 -10.13 -2.73 -8.99
N ARG A 97 -10.81 -1.63 -9.25
CA ARG A 97 -11.49 -0.83 -8.23
C ARG A 97 -12.69 -1.56 -7.62
N ALA A 98 -13.48 -2.24 -8.44
CA ALA A 98 -14.57 -3.08 -7.96
C ALA A 98 -14.05 -4.23 -7.08
N LYS A 99 -12.93 -4.85 -7.47
CA LYS A 99 -12.27 -5.90 -6.68
C LYS A 99 -11.72 -5.41 -5.35
N VAL A 100 -11.06 -4.24 -5.33
CA VAL A 100 -10.60 -3.57 -4.09
C VAL A 100 -11.79 -3.32 -3.16
N LEU A 101 -12.85 -2.69 -3.65
CA LEU A 101 -14.02 -2.34 -2.83
C LEU A 101 -14.73 -3.58 -2.29
N THR A 102 -14.95 -4.59 -3.12
CA THR A 102 -15.60 -5.85 -2.71
C THR A 102 -14.77 -6.56 -1.64
N THR A 103 -13.45 -6.61 -1.82
CA THR A 103 -12.54 -7.23 -0.85
C THR A 103 -12.50 -6.43 0.45
N ALA A 104 -12.39 -5.09 0.39
CA ALA A 104 -12.39 -4.25 1.59
C ALA A 104 -13.67 -4.42 2.40
N ARG A 105 -14.83 -4.44 1.72
CA ARG A 105 -16.15 -4.63 2.34
C ARG A 105 -16.28 -5.98 3.04
N SER A 106 -15.77 -7.06 2.43
CA SER A 106 -15.84 -8.41 3.02
C SER A 106 -14.94 -8.58 4.26
N LEU A 107 -14.05 -7.63 4.52
CA LEU A 107 -13.20 -7.61 5.70
C LEU A 107 -13.79 -6.80 6.85
N VAL A 108 -14.80 -5.95 6.63
CA VAL A 108 -15.40 -5.13 7.69
C VAL A 108 -15.93 -6.03 8.81
N GLY A 109 -15.58 -5.69 10.06
CA GLY A 109 -15.90 -6.48 11.24
C GLY A 109 -14.88 -7.58 11.58
N LYS A 110 -13.98 -7.95 10.66
CA LYS A 110 -12.95 -8.96 10.92
C LYS A 110 -11.77 -8.37 11.69
N THR A 111 -11.24 -9.15 12.64
CA THR A 111 -10.06 -8.78 13.44
C THR A 111 -8.75 -9.10 12.72
N GLN A 112 -8.77 -10.05 11.79
CA GLN A 112 -7.63 -10.50 10.99
C GLN A 112 -7.87 -10.23 9.50
N VAL A 113 -6.79 -9.92 8.78
CA VAL A 113 -6.80 -9.77 7.32
C VAL A 113 -6.29 -11.07 6.71
N ASN A 114 -7.21 -11.99 6.42
CA ASN A 114 -6.91 -13.26 5.76
C ASN A 114 -7.59 -13.26 4.39
N LEU A 115 -6.81 -13.39 3.32
CA LEU A 115 -7.30 -13.38 1.94
C LEU A 115 -6.61 -14.48 1.16
N ASN A 116 -7.38 -15.35 0.49
CA ASN A 116 -6.89 -16.49 -0.29
C ASN A 116 -5.87 -17.36 0.46
N GLY A 117 -6.17 -17.74 1.71
CA GLY A 117 -5.27 -18.55 2.55
C GLY A 117 -4.03 -17.82 3.07
N ARG A 118 -3.82 -16.55 2.69
CA ARG A 118 -2.70 -15.73 3.16
C ARG A 118 -3.13 -14.81 4.29
N LYS A 119 -2.37 -14.86 5.39
CA LYS A 119 -2.48 -13.92 6.52
C LYS A 119 -1.62 -12.69 6.26
N TYR A 120 -2.23 -11.52 6.39
CA TYR A 120 -1.56 -10.22 6.30
C TYR A 120 -1.35 -9.63 7.70
N PRO A 121 -0.41 -8.68 7.86
CA PRO A 121 -0.22 -7.96 9.10
C PRO A 121 -1.54 -7.36 9.62
N SER A 122 -1.66 -7.43 10.94
CA SER A 122 -2.81 -6.92 11.68
C SER A 122 -2.58 -5.43 12.00
N ASP A 123 -2.52 -4.58 10.97
CA ASP A 123 -2.41 -3.12 11.04
C ASP A 123 -3.08 -2.44 9.82
N CYS A 124 -3.03 -1.10 9.77
CA CYS A 124 -3.66 -0.35 8.68
C CYS A 124 -3.01 -0.61 7.32
N THR A 125 -1.67 -0.71 7.27
CA THR A 125 -0.93 -0.99 6.04
C THR A 125 -1.16 -2.42 5.54
N GLY A 126 -1.21 -3.40 6.42
CA GLY A 126 -1.51 -4.80 6.10
C GLY A 126 -2.90 -4.99 5.46
N LEU A 127 -3.90 -4.22 5.90
CA LEU A 127 -5.20 -4.16 5.23
C LEU A 127 -5.06 -3.66 3.78
N ILE A 128 -4.36 -2.54 3.56
CA ILE A 128 -4.17 -1.97 2.22
C ILE A 128 -3.43 -2.96 1.32
N VAL A 129 -2.28 -3.48 1.77
CA VAL A 129 -1.49 -4.46 0.99
C VAL A 129 -2.32 -5.68 0.63
N GLY A 130 -3.09 -6.22 1.58
CA GLY A 130 -3.92 -7.40 1.34
C GLY A 130 -5.02 -7.17 0.32
N VAL A 131 -5.76 -6.07 0.45
CA VAL A 131 -6.87 -5.71 -0.43
C VAL A 131 -6.39 -5.40 -1.85
N TYR A 132 -5.36 -4.56 -1.99
CA TYR A 132 -4.88 -4.13 -3.31
C TYR A 132 -4.12 -5.23 -4.05
N ALA A 133 -3.49 -6.17 -3.34
CA ALA A 133 -2.91 -7.36 -3.95
C ALA A 133 -3.96 -8.20 -4.70
N GLN A 134 -5.23 -8.19 -4.25
CA GLN A 134 -6.30 -8.88 -4.98
C GLN A 134 -6.52 -8.27 -6.36
N ALA A 135 -6.29 -6.98 -6.52
CA ALA A 135 -6.37 -6.27 -7.80
C ALA A 135 -5.03 -6.21 -8.56
N GLY A 136 -4.03 -7.00 -8.14
CA GLY A 136 -2.71 -7.04 -8.78
C GLY A 136 -1.81 -5.84 -8.48
N VAL A 137 -2.17 -4.99 -7.51
CA VAL A 137 -1.37 -3.82 -7.13
C VAL A 137 -0.45 -4.18 -5.97
N THR A 138 0.84 -3.85 -6.10
CA THR A 138 1.84 -4.04 -5.06
C THR A 138 2.55 -2.73 -4.74
N PHE A 139 2.67 -2.39 -3.45
CA PHE A 139 3.30 -1.16 -2.97
C PHE A 139 4.80 -1.37 -2.79
N ARG A 140 5.54 -1.50 -3.90
CA ARG A 140 6.99 -1.79 -3.91
C ARG A 140 7.79 -0.75 -4.69
N GLY A 141 9.09 -0.67 -4.41
CA GLY A 141 10.05 0.05 -5.24
C GLY A 141 10.11 1.56 -5.05
N THR A 142 9.46 2.10 -4.00
CA THR A 142 9.51 3.53 -3.67
C THR A 142 9.89 3.82 -2.23
N VAL A 143 10.12 2.80 -1.39
CA VAL A 143 10.45 2.98 0.04
C VAL A 143 11.80 3.68 0.19
N GLN A 144 11.89 4.65 1.09
CA GLN A 144 13.14 5.32 1.46
C GLN A 144 13.55 5.01 2.90
N PRO A 145 14.85 5.11 3.25
CA PRO A 145 15.30 5.03 4.63
C PRO A 145 14.53 6.02 5.52
N GLY A 146 13.99 5.54 6.64
CA GLY A 146 13.20 6.34 7.58
C GLY A 146 11.70 6.46 7.25
N ASP A 147 11.22 5.91 6.13
CA ASP A 147 9.79 5.81 5.85
C ASP A 147 9.14 4.81 6.83
N ASN A 148 8.03 5.22 7.45
CA ASN A 148 7.07 4.26 7.99
C ASN A 148 6.22 3.68 6.84
N GLY A 149 5.47 2.60 7.11
CA GLY A 149 4.68 1.93 6.07
C GLY A 149 3.61 2.82 5.40
N VAL A 150 3.06 3.79 6.14
CA VAL A 150 2.08 4.75 5.61
C VAL A 150 2.76 5.77 4.69
N THR A 151 3.89 6.34 5.11
CA THR A 151 4.72 7.25 4.29
C THR A 151 5.20 6.56 3.02
N ALA A 152 5.61 5.30 3.10
CA ALA A 152 5.98 4.50 1.93
C ALA A 152 4.83 4.36 0.92
N MET A 153 3.59 4.14 1.39
CA MET A 153 2.40 4.08 0.53
C MET A 153 2.04 5.43 -0.09
N TYR A 154 2.14 6.51 0.68
CA TYR A 154 1.93 7.87 0.18
C TYR A 154 2.93 8.21 -0.92
N ARG A 155 4.21 7.88 -0.71
CA ARG A 155 5.28 8.05 -1.69
C ARG A 155 5.07 7.19 -2.93
N PHE A 156 4.59 5.95 -2.76
CA PHE A 156 4.19 5.11 -3.88
C PHE A 156 3.06 5.76 -4.69
N ALA A 157 2.01 6.24 -4.02
CA ALA A 157 0.90 6.92 -4.68
C ALA A 157 1.36 8.17 -5.43
N ARG A 158 2.27 8.94 -4.84
CA ARG A 158 2.87 10.12 -5.49
C ARG A 158 3.71 9.76 -6.73
N ALA A 159 4.45 8.65 -6.69
CA ALA A 159 5.35 8.26 -7.78
C ALA A 159 4.68 7.46 -8.91
N ARG A 160 3.63 6.69 -8.60
CA ARG A 160 3.01 5.72 -9.53
C ARG A 160 1.53 6.00 -9.81
N GLY A 161 0.97 7.01 -9.17
CA GLY A 161 -0.42 7.42 -9.33
C GLY A 161 -0.55 8.92 -9.14
N ARG A 162 -1.43 9.34 -8.25
CA ARG A 162 -1.54 10.75 -7.83
C ARG A 162 -1.82 10.89 -6.35
N VAL A 163 -1.42 12.02 -5.79
CA VAL A 163 -1.81 12.48 -4.46
C VAL A 163 -2.46 13.85 -4.59
N TYR A 164 -3.53 14.09 -3.84
CA TYR A 164 -4.33 15.31 -3.94
C TYR A 164 -5.08 15.58 -2.62
N THR A 165 -5.50 16.84 -2.41
CA THR A 165 -6.14 17.30 -1.17
C THR A 165 -7.48 18.00 -1.38
N GLU A 166 -7.69 18.62 -2.54
CA GLU A 166 -8.83 19.53 -2.77
C GLU A 166 -9.99 18.86 -3.52
N GLU A 167 -9.71 17.82 -4.30
CA GLU A 167 -10.73 17.12 -5.09
C GLU A 167 -11.50 16.07 -4.27
N ARG A 168 -12.74 15.79 -4.69
CA ARG A 168 -13.52 14.68 -4.14
C ARG A 168 -12.87 13.35 -4.51
N PRO A 169 -12.70 12.42 -3.55
CA PRO A 169 -12.04 11.17 -3.84
C PRO A 169 -12.92 10.19 -4.61
N THR A 170 -12.28 9.25 -5.31
CA THR A 170 -13.00 8.14 -5.97
C THR A 170 -13.02 6.91 -5.06
N PRO A 171 -14.14 6.17 -4.92
CA PRO A 171 -14.21 4.91 -4.18
C PRO A 171 -13.10 3.93 -4.57
N GLY A 172 -12.22 3.54 -3.67
CA GLY A 172 -11.03 2.73 -3.90
C GLY A 172 -9.73 3.54 -3.96
N ASP A 173 -9.79 4.86 -3.71
CA ASP A 173 -8.61 5.66 -3.40
C ASP A 173 -8.19 5.46 -1.95
N LEU A 174 -6.94 5.76 -1.65
CA LEU A 174 -6.40 5.80 -0.30
C LEU A 174 -6.70 7.16 0.34
N VAL A 175 -6.90 7.17 1.65
CA VAL A 175 -6.92 8.37 2.48
C VAL A 175 -5.85 8.23 3.56
N PHE A 176 -5.05 9.27 3.72
CA PHE A 176 -3.94 9.32 4.66
C PHE A 176 -4.25 10.27 5.81
N PHE A 177 -3.77 9.94 7.01
CA PHE A 177 -3.98 10.77 8.20
C PHE A 177 -2.67 11.03 8.95
N ASN A 178 -2.55 12.26 9.44
CA ASN A 178 -1.43 12.76 10.21
C ASN A 178 -1.61 12.46 11.71
N GLU A 179 -0.51 12.16 12.40
CA GLU A 179 -0.40 12.23 13.87
C GLU A 179 -1.50 11.47 14.66
N THR A 180 -2.04 10.38 14.14
CA THR A 180 -3.14 9.62 14.75
C THR A 180 -2.74 8.90 16.05
N TYR A 181 -1.45 8.61 16.21
CA TYR A 181 -0.83 8.13 17.43
C TYR A 181 0.64 8.60 17.44
N ASP A 182 1.24 8.58 18.62
CA ASP A 182 2.66 8.87 18.83
C ASP A 182 3.49 7.64 18.44
N GLN A 183 4.08 7.68 17.25
CA GLN A 183 4.77 6.54 16.64
C GLN A 183 6.16 6.35 17.23
N ASN A 184 6.93 7.43 17.40
CA ASN A 184 8.29 7.39 17.94
C ASN A 184 8.34 7.40 19.48
N ARG A 185 7.20 7.63 20.14
CA ARG A 185 7.02 7.66 21.60
C ARG A 185 7.77 8.81 22.28
N ASP A 186 7.96 9.93 21.59
CA ASP A 186 8.62 11.12 22.13
C ASP A 186 7.64 12.11 22.81
N GLY A 187 6.34 11.82 22.77
CA GLY A 187 5.27 12.64 23.35
C GLY A 187 4.88 13.85 22.49
N ARG A 188 5.51 14.08 21.34
CA ARG A 188 5.30 15.23 20.45
C ARG A 188 4.37 14.85 19.29
N ARG A 189 4.14 15.81 18.39
CA ARG A 189 3.30 15.67 17.20
C ARG A 189 4.12 16.00 15.95
N ASN A 190 5.02 15.08 15.62
CA ASN A 190 6.06 15.20 14.61
C ASN A 190 6.28 13.88 13.84
N ASP A 191 5.34 12.93 13.92
CA ASP A 191 5.45 11.64 13.26
C ASP A 191 5.08 11.68 11.77
N GLY A 192 4.35 12.72 11.35
CA GLY A 192 3.77 12.90 10.02
C GLY A 192 2.60 11.95 9.77
N LEU A 193 2.63 11.29 8.61
CA LEU A 193 1.63 10.32 8.21
C LEU A 193 1.73 9.05 9.06
N THR A 194 0.67 8.72 9.79
CA THR A 194 0.66 7.59 10.74
C THR A 194 -0.48 6.61 10.49
N HIS A 195 -1.48 6.99 9.67
CA HIS A 195 -2.59 6.09 9.37
C HIS A 195 -3.06 6.19 7.93
N VAL A 196 -3.65 5.10 7.44
CA VAL A 196 -4.22 4.99 6.09
C VAL A 196 -5.52 4.22 6.11
N GLY A 197 -6.43 4.58 5.20
CA GLY A 197 -7.66 3.84 4.92
C GLY A 197 -7.99 3.82 3.43
N ILE A 198 -9.05 3.09 3.09
CA ILE A 198 -9.61 2.95 1.75
C ILE A 198 -10.91 3.74 1.70
N VAL A 199 -11.04 4.65 0.75
CA VAL A 199 -12.30 5.34 0.46
C VAL A 199 -13.30 4.32 -0.06
N GLU A 200 -14.39 4.07 0.66
CA GLU A 200 -15.44 3.14 0.24
C GLU A 200 -16.52 3.83 -0.60
N SER A 201 -16.91 5.04 -0.19
CA SER A 201 -17.96 5.82 -0.82
C SER A 201 -17.85 7.30 -0.43
N VAL A 202 -18.50 8.16 -1.21
CA VAL A 202 -18.66 9.59 -0.93
C VAL A 202 -20.14 9.92 -1.05
N SER A 203 -20.76 10.44 0.01
CA SER A 203 -22.17 10.82 0.01
C SER A 203 -22.40 12.09 -0.84
N ALA A 204 -23.66 12.41 -1.12
CA ALA A 204 -24.02 13.68 -1.74
C ALA A 204 -23.54 14.89 -0.91
N SER A 205 -23.60 14.79 0.42
CA SER A 205 -23.15 15.79 1.39
C SER A 205 -21.62 15.90 1.56
N GLY A 206 -20.83 15.15 0.80
CA GLY A 206 -19.35 15.20 0.90
C GLY A 206 -18.76 14.35 2.02
N THR A 207 -19.59 13.64 2.79
CA THR A 207 -19.11 12.71 3.81
C THR A 207 -18.53 11.46 3.14
N VAL A 208 -17.25 11.24 3.38
CA VAL A 208 -16.48 10.10 2.89
C VAL A 208 -16.59 8.96 3.90
N THR A 209 -16.99 7.78 3.43
CA THR A 209 -16.88 6.54 4.22
C THR A 209 -15.53 5.89 3.93
N VAL A 210 -14.79 5.58 4.99
CA VAL A 210 -13.44 5.06 4.95
C VAL A 210 -13.40 3.69 5.63
N ILE A 211 -12.98 2.66 4.90
CA ILE A 211 -12.64 1.36 5.49
C ILE A 211 -11.17 1.39 5.91
N HIS A 212 -10.90 1.14 7.18
CA HIS A 212 -9.55 1.08 7.71
C HIS A 212 -9.44 -0.01 8.77
N ARG A 213 -8.21 -0.30 9.21
CA ARG A 213 -8.00 -1.25 10.31
C ARG A 213 -7.51 -0.53 11.56
N VAL A 214 -8.22 -0.74 12.66
CA VAL A 214 -7.84 -0.29 14.00
C VAL A 214 -7.57 -1.50 14.89
N ARG A 215 -7.15 -1.28 16.14
CA ARG A 215 -6.84 -2.38 17.09
C ARG A 215 -7.95 -3.42 17.22
N ARG A 216 -9.23 -2.98 17.21
CA ARG A 216 -10.42 -3.84 17.32
C ARG A 216 -10.81 -4.57 16.04
N GLY A 217 -10.13 -4.32 14.92
CA GLY A 217 -10.43 -4.91 13.61
C GLY A 217 -10.71 -3.88 12.53
N VAL A 218 -11.21 -4.35 11.39
CA VAL A 218 -11.56 -3.53 10.24
C VAL A 218 -12.90 -2.84 10.47
N ALA A 219 -12.94 -1.52 10.33
CA ALA A 219 -14.12 -0.70 10.62
C ALA A 219 -14.36 0.36 9.54
N ARG A 220 -15.57 0.92 9.55
CA ARG A 220 -15.96 2.07 8.72
C ARG A 220 -15.97 3.33 9.53
N TYR A 221 -15.23 4.34 9.08
CA TYR A 221 -15.20 5.69 9.65
C TYR A 221 -15.77 6.70 8.65
N ARG A 222 -16.32 7.79 9.15
CA ARG A 222 -16.84 8.93 8.39
C ARG A 222 -15.85 10.07 8.48
N MET A 223 -15.70 10.80 7.38
CA MET A 223 -14.88 12.00 7.31
C MET A 223 -15.56 13.01 6.40
N ASN A 224 -15.73 14.24 6.87
CA ASN A 224 -16.27 15.34 6.08
C ASN A 224 -15.33 16.55 6.21
N LEU A 225 -14.69 16.91 5.09
CA LEU A 225 -13.69 17.96 5.04
C LEU A 225 -14.30 19.38 4.95
N GLU A 226 -15.58 19.50 4.60
CA GLU A 226 -16.28 20.80 4.62
C GLU A 226 -16.58 21.22 6.07
N ARG A 227 -16.74 20.24 6.97
CA ARG A 227 -16.99 20.48 8.39
C ARG A 227 -16.06 19.63 9.28
N PRO A 228 -14.73 19.85 9.21
CA PRO A 228 -13.75 18.94 9.79
C PRO A 228 -13.78 18.89 11.31
N ASN A 229 -14.23 19.97 11.96
CA ASN A 229 -14.31 20.10 13.42
C ASN A 229 -15.65 19.61 14.01
N LEU A 230 -16.60 19.17 13.17
CA LEU A 230 -17.90 18.69 13.63
C LEU A 230 -17.98 17.17 13.58
N ARG A 231 -18.30 16.56 14.72
CA ARG A 231 -18.57 15.12 14.80
C ARG A 231 -19.91 14.77 14.17
N ARG A 232 -20.94 15.58 14.42
CA ARG A 232 -22.30 15.39 13.91
C ARG A 232 -22.83 16.69 13.32
N ASP A 233 -23.69 16.57 12.32
CA ASP A 233 -24.48 17.69 11.85
C ASP A 233 -25.47 18.12 12.95
N PRO A 234 -25.48 19.40 13.36
CA PRO A 234 -26.35 19.87 14.45
C PRO A 234 -27.84 19.90 14.07
N LYS A 235 -28.17 19.92 12.78
CA LYS A 235 -29.54 19.94 12.26
C LYS A 235 -30.07 18.53 12.04
N THR A 236 -29.28 17.65 11.43
CA THR A 236 -29.74 16.30 11.03
C THR A 236 -29.31 15.19 11.99
N GLY A 237 -28.31 15.43 12.84
CA GLY A 237 -27.71 14.42 13.71
C GLY A 237 -26.80 13.41 13.00
N GLU A 238 -26.64 13.52 11.68
CA GLU A 238 -25.76 12.66 10.86
C GLU A 238 -24.32 12.70 11.37
N VAL A 239 -23.62 11.56 11.39
CA VAL A 239 -22.20 11.53 11.76
C VAL A 239 -21.35 12.00 10.57
N LEU A 240 -20.70 13.15 10.75
CA LEU A 240 -19.83 13.76 9.74
C LEU A 240 -18.39 13.27 9.87
N ASN A 241 -17.87 13.19 11.10
CA ASN A 241 -16.51 12.77 11.37
C ASN A 241 -16.46 11.81 12.57
N ASP A 242 -15.82 10.66 12.42
CA ASP A 242 -15.53 9.77 13.54
C ASP A 242 -14.29 10.20 14.33
N MET A 243 -14.20 9.73 15.57
CA MET A 243 -13.01 9.95 16.41
C MET A 243 -11.89 9.01 15.98
N LEU A 244 -10.77 9.57 15.53
CA LEU A 244 -9.65 8.79 15.03
C LEU A 244 -8.51 8.69 16.04
N ARG A 245 -8.14 9.80 16.66
CA ARG A 245 -7.17 9.80 17.76
C ARG A 245 -7.92 9.86 19.08
N HIS A 246 -7.66 8.87 19.93
CA HIS A 246 -8.22 8.83 21.27
C HIS A 246 -7.74 10.06 22.05
N PRO A 247 -8.62 10.77 22.77
CA PRO A 247 -8.19 11.84 23.64
C PRO A 247 -7.34 11.28 24.78
N GLY A 248 -6.24 11.96 25.10
CA GLY A 248 -5.63 11.78 26.41
C GLY A 248 -6.55 12.32 27.52
N PRO A 249 -6.20 12.12 28.80
CA PRO A 249 -6.95 12.70 29.92
C PRO A 249 -7.20 14.20 29.69
N ASN A 250 -8.45 14.64 29.90
CA ASN A 250 -8.90 16.04 29.77
C ASN A 250 -8.67 16.67 28.39
N ARG A 251 -8.56 15.88 27.31
CA ARG A 251 -8.48 16.41 25.94
C ARG A 251 -9.72 16.05 25.13
N ALA A 252 -10.05 16.90 24.16
CA ALA A 252 -11.09 16.58 23.20
C ALA A 252 -10.62 15.46 22.26
N PRO A 253 -11.51 14.54 21.83
CA PRO A 253 -11.19 13.57 20.79
C PRO A 253 -10.87 14.32 19.50
N VAL A 254 -9.96 13.76 18.70
CA VAL A 254 -9.57 14.38 17.42
C VAL A 254 -10.18 13.59 16.29
N LEU A 255 -10.87 14.34 15.42
CA LEU A 255 -11.73 13.80 14.40
C LEU A 255 -10.96 13.45 13.13
N THR A 256 -11.51 12.53 12.33
CA THR A 256 -10.95 12.17 11.01
C THR A 256 -10.67 13.38 10.13
N GLY A 257 -11.62 14.32 10.02
CA GLY A 257 -11.48 15.52 9.21
C GLY A 257 -10.35 16.45 9.66
N GLN A 258 -10.03 16.47 10.96
CA GLN A 258 -8.93 17.27 11.51
C GLN A 258 -7.55 16.67 11.25
N LEU A 259 -7.49 15.35 11.04
CA LEU A 259 -6.24 14.61 10.85
C LEU A 259 -5.95 14.31 9.38
N PHE A 260 -6.73 14.86 8.45
CA PHE A 260 -6.57 14.60 7.02
C PHE A 260 -5.16 15.00 6.53
N GLY A 261 -4.49 14.06 5.86
CA GLY A 261 -3.16 14.25 5.27
C GLY A 261 -3.12 14.17 3.75
N GLY A 262 -4.26 13.90 3.10
CA GLY A 262 -4.36 13.78 1.64
C GLY A 262 -5.01 12.48 1.19
N TYR A 263 -5.43 12.46 -0.07
CA TYR A 263 -5.85 11.27 -0.78
C TYR A 263 -4.75 10.76 -1.71
N GLY A 264 -4.79 9.47 -2.04
CA GLY A 264 -3.92 8.88 -3.06
C GLY A 264 -4.67 7.93 -3.97
N SER A 265 -4.57 8.13 -5.29
CA SER A 265 -5.12 7.19 -6.28
C SER A 265 -3.99 6.40 -6.91
N VAL A 266 -4.04 5.08 -6.77
CA VAL A 266 -3.09 4.11 -7.37
C VAL A 266 -3.77 3.15 -8.34
N LEU A 267 -5.08 3.28 -8.50
CA LEU A 267 -5.88 2.51 -9.44
C LEU A 267 -6.15 3.35 -10.69
N PRO A 268 -6.34 2.71 -11.86
CA PRO A 268 -6.87 3.40 -13.03
C PRO A 268 -8.16 4.16 -12.69
N ALA A 269 -8.41 5.23 -13.43
CA ALA A 269 -9.70 5.89 -13.39
C ALA A 269 -10.80 4.86 -13.71
N SER A 270 -11.91 4.89 -12.96
CA SER A 270 -13.07 4.08 -13.30
C SER A 270 -13.46 4.38 -14.75
N PRO A 271 -13.79 3.38 -15.59
CA PRO A 271 -14.42 3.64 -16.86
C PRO A 271 -15.63 4.52 -16.60
N LYS A 272 -15.74 5.69 -17.25
CA LYS A 272 -16.98 6.48 -17.21
C LYS A 272 -18.11 5.53 -17.64
N ALA A 273 -19.18 5.48 -16.86
CA ALA A 273 -20.36 4.69 -17.24
C ALA A 273 -20.75 5.09 -18.67
N ARG A 274 -20.62 4.17 -19.63
CA ARG A 274 -21.16 4.37 -20.97
C ARG A 274 -22.68 4.49 -20.78
N LYS A 275 -23.27 5.57 -21.30
CA LYS A 275 -24.73 5.68 -21.39
C LYS A 275 -25.24 4.38 -22.03
N PRO A 276 -26.31 3.74 -21.51
CA PRO A 276 -26.91 2.59 -22.17
C PRO A 276 -27.21 2.97 -23.61
N VAL A 277 -26.65 2.23 -24.56
CA VAL A 277 -27.08 2.33 -25.95
C VAL A 277 -28.50 1.79 -25.96
N PRO A 278 -29.52 2.58 -26.37
CA PRO A 278 -30.87 2.06 -26.47
C PRO A 278 -30.84 0.90 -27.46
N VAL A 279 -31.12 -0.31 -26.97
CA VAL A 279 -31.38 -1.45 -27.83
C VAL A 279 -32.72 -1.16 -28.48
N ALA A 280 -32.70 -0.85 -29.77
CA ALA A 280 -33.92 -0.76 -30.55
C ALA A 280 -34.59 -2.15 -30.54
N LEU A 281 -35.74 -2.24 -29.89
CA LEU A 281 -36.65 -3.36 -30.03
C LEU A 281 -37.00 -3.45 -31.52
N ARG A 282 -36.63 -4.57 -32.14
CA ARG A 282 -37.11 -4.98 -33.47
C ARG A 282 -38.31 -5.88 -33.30
#